data_AF-A0A8J7XES7-F1
#
_entry.id   AF-A0A8J7XES7-F1
#
_cell.length_a   1.000
_cell.length_b   1.000
_cell.length_c   1.000
_cell.angle_alpha   90.00
_cell.angle_beta   90.00
_cell.angle_gamma   90.00
#
_symmetry.space_group_name_H-M   'P 1'
#
loop_
_entity.id
_entity.type
_entity.pdbx_description
1 polymer ?
#
loop_
_entity_poly.entity_id
_entity_poly.type
_entity_poly.pdbx_seq_one_letter_code
_entity_poly.pdbx_strand_id
1 'polypeptide(L)'
;MWSTKYFQLNRANAWPYRMQLIGFGTAYNEKDEGNTAGYLYCRPGNECFGLLIDSGLGTTRRLAEICQDLPEKRVRLDGVLVTHASLDHTAELPLLTKALMASNLYKEREITVYCSEDTQDMLRTRFQYEVEHGFFQIIPVTPLESFELFSGRITVTPVDSSRHFKGAVIFVIELNEINKKICIAWDFPPWVDEPGVPQNLSDSREKELLNNIDLFLCDCNTVFERSWTRHNSVTELVRFFEFMEKEGLSPPKEVWPVHYSGREDAEVGPKTFQGFEINGPLTLEERPEFFQSLGWNYTVKEKEFR
;
A
#
# COMPACT_ATOMS: atom_id res chain seq x y z
N MET A 1 30.58 11.72 3.30
CA MET A 1 29.76 12.93 3.53
C MET A 1 28.33 12.43 3.47
N TRP A 2 27.75 12.08 4.62
CA TRP A 2 26.48 11.38 4.73
C TRP A 2 25.38 12.39 5.09
N SER A 3 24.43 12.60 4.20
CA SER A 3 23.19 13.33 4.54
C SER A 3 22.05 12.85 3.67
N THR A 4 21.37 11.82 4.14
CA THR A 4 20.01 11.52 3.68
C THR A 4 19.18 11.16 4.90
N LYS A 5 18.46 12.16 5.41
CA LYS A 5 17.43 12.00 6.44
C LYS A 5 16.09 11.94 5.69
N TYR A 6 15.47 10.78 5.61
CA TYR A 6 14.06 10.66 5.24
C TYR A 6 13.35 9.88 6.33
N PHE A 7 12.08 10.22 6.57
CA PHE A 7 10.93 9.43 7.08
C PHE A 7 9.98 10.36 7.84
N GLN A 8 8.74 10.54 7.36
CA GLN A 8 7.65 11.12 8.16
C GLN A 8 6.28 10.51 7.77
N LEU A 9 5.66 9.83 8.75
CA LEU A 9 4.26 9.42 8.74
C LEU A 9 3.38 10.55 9.32
N ASN A 10 2.17 10.69 8.75
CA ASN A 10 1.16 11.76 8.91
C ASN A 10 1.45 13.12 8.25
N ARG A 11 0.97 13.30 7.01
CA ARG A 11 -0.29 14.02 6.73
C ARG A 11 -0.63 14.12 5.24
N ALA A 12 -1.93 14.02 4.97
CA ALA A 12 -2.58 14.50 3.75
C ALA A 12 -2.11 15.93 3.41
N ASN A 13 -1.52 16.06 2.22
CA ASN A 13 -1.36 17.25 1.37
C ASN A 13 0.03 17.19 0.73
N ALA A 14 0.13 16.42 -0.34
CA ALA A 14 1.30 16.42 -1.15
C ALA A 14 0.86 16.82 -2.57
N TRP A 15 1.22 18.06 -2.94
CA TRP A 15 1.67 18.52 -4.28
C TRP A 15 0.87 19.68 -4.89
N PRO A 16 1.44 20.44 -5.87
CA PRO A 16 0.78 21.64 -6.44
C PRO A 16 -0.51 21.36 -7.23
N TYR A 17 -0.83 20.09 -7.47
CA TYR A 17 -2.17 19.60 -7.82
C TYR A 17 -2.79 19.02 -6.54
N ARG A 18 -4.10 19.19 -6.30
CA ARG A 18 -4.77 18.59 -5.12
C ARG A 18 -4.86 17.07 -5.27
N MET A 19 -3.73 16.40 -5.19
CA MET A 19 -3.58 14.96 -5.06
C MET A 19 -3.54 14.63 -3.58
N GLN A 20 -4.37 13.68 -3.18
CA GLN A 20 -4.40 13.15 -1.84
C GLN A 20 -4.25 11.64 -1.96
N LEU A 21 -3.05 11.16 -1.67
CA LEU A 21 -2.87 9.76 -1.36
C LEU A 21 -3.20 9.57 0.12
N ILE A 22 -4.17 8.72 0.40
CA ILE A 22 -4.58 8.38 1.76
C ILE A 22 -4.39 6.88 1.90
N GLY A 23 -3.28 6.47 2.52
CA GLY A 23 -3.00 5.08 2.85
C GLY A 23 -3.72 4.66 4.14
N PHE A 24 -4.21 3.41 4.19
CA PHE A 24 -4.88 2.84 5.36
C PHE A 24 -4.09 1.71 6.04
N GLY A 25 -2.97 1.28 5.45
CA GLY A 25 -2.26 0.06 5.80
C GLY A 25 -1.65 0.00 7.20
N THR A 26 -2.38 -0.59 8.14
CA THR A 26 -1.81 -1.35 9.27
C THR A 26 -2.21 -2.81 9.10
N ALA A 27 -1.34 -3.75 9.50
CA ALA A 27 -1.67 -5.16 9.39
C ALA A 27 -2.92 -5.47 10.23
N TYR A 28 -3.64 -6.54 9.85
CA TYR A 28 -4.82 -6.99 10.57
C TYR A 28 -4.48 -7.41 12.00
N ASN A 29 -5.18 -6.83 12.99
CA ASN A 29 -5.24 -7.33 14.36
C ASN A 29 -6.72 -7.51 14.73
N GLU A 30 -7.10 -8.62 15.36
CA GLU A 30 -8.48 -8.93 15.76
C GLU A 30 -9.11 -7.85 16.67
N LYS A 31 -8.30 -6.96 17.25
CA LYS A 31 -8.72 -5.92 18.20
C LYS A 31 -8.65 -4.48 17.68
N ASP A 32 -7.83 -4.22 16.66
CA ASP A 32 -7.66 -2.90 16.07
C ASP A 32 -7.97 -3.04 14.57
N GLU A 33 -8.95 -2.26 14.08
CA GLU A 33 -9.49 -2.23 12.71
C GLU A 33 -8.41 -1.91 11.65
N GLY A 34 -7.37 -2.73 11.55
CA GLY A 34 -6.27 -2.58 10.62
C GLY A 34 -6.78 -2.83 9.21
N ASN A 35 -6.56 -1.84 8.34
CA ASN A 35 -7.10 -1.83 7.00
C ASN A 35 -5.96 -1.97 5.98
N THR A 36 -5.86 -3.11 5.33
CA THR A 36 -4.94 -3.25 4.20
C THR A 36 -5.55 -2.70 2.92
N ALA A 37 -5.60 -1.36 2.83
CA ALA A 37 -6.01 -0.65 1.64
C ALA A 37 -5.30 0.71 1.51
N GLY A 38 -5.32 1.27 0.31
CA GLY A 38 -4.91 2.64 0.04
C GLY A 38 -5.86 3.28 -0.96
N TYR A 39 -6.08 4.59 -0.85
CA TYR A 39 -6.90 5.32 -1.80
C TYR A 39 -6.10 6.47 -2.41
N LEU A 40 -5.92 6.40 -3.72
CA LEU A 40 -5.32 7.45 -4.52
C LEU A 40 -6.44 8.31 -5.10
N TYR A 41 -6.59 9.52 -4.57
CA TYR A 41 -7.46 10.54 -5.14
C TYR A 41 -6.65 11.60 -5.86
N CYS A 42 -7.02 11.88 -7.11
CA CYS A 42 -6.42 12.94 -7.88
C CYS A 42 -7.49 13.87 -8.43
N ARG A 43 -7.19 15.16 -8.41
CA ARG A 43 -8.03 16.20 -9.00
C ARG A 43 -7.21 17.12 -9.90
N PRO A 44 -6.95 16.71 -11.15
CA PRO A 44 -6.38 17.60 -12.14
C PRO A 44 -7.47 18.55 -12.67
N GLY A 45 -7.44 19.80 -12.21
CA GLY A 45 -8.39 20.84 -12.64
C GLY A 45 -9.84 20.54 -12.21
N ASN A 46 -10.72 20.32 -13.19
CA ASN A 46 -12.15 20.07 -12.99
C ASN A 46 -12.54 18.59 -13.02
N GLU A 47 -11.61 17.71 -13.39
CA GLU A 47 -11.83 16.28 -13.34
C GLU A 47 -11.27 15.74 -12.03
N CYS A 48 -11.99 14.79 -11.45
CA CYS A 48 -11.54 14.01 -10.31
C CYS A 48 -11.48 12.55 -10.74
N PHE A 49 -10.59 11.77 -10.16
CA PHE A 49 -10.62 10.31 -10.24
C PHE A 49 -10.18 9.72 -8.92
N GLY A 50 -10.61 8.49 -8.66
CA GLY A 50 -10.18 7.75 -7.48
C GLY A 50 -9.90 6.29 -7.79
N LEU A 51 -8.75 5.85 -7.35
CA LEU A 51 -8.27 4.48 -7.48
C LEU A 51 -8.07 3.93 -6.07
N LEU A 52 -8.77 2.85 -5.76
CA LEU A 52 -8.55 2.10 -4.54
C LEU A 52 -7.48 1.03 -4.81
N ILE A 53 -6.60 0.79 -3.85
CA ILE A 53 -5.64 -0.30 -3.87
C ILE A 53 -5.99 -1.20 -2.69
N ASP A 54 -6.41 -2.43 -2.97
CA ASP A 54 -6.99 -3.38 -2.03
C ASP A 54 -8.22 -2.86 -1.28
N SER A 55 -8.97 -3.77 -0.66
CA SER A 55 -10.21 -3.47 0.06
C SER A 55 -10.34 -4.41 1.27
N GLY A 56 -9.41 -4.26 2.20
CA GLY A 56 -9.43 -4.91 3.51
C GLY A 56 -10.58 -4.47 4.42
N LEU A 57 -10.65 -5.10 5.60
CA LEU A 57 -11.60 -4.73 6.63
C LEU A 57 -11.44 -3.26 7.05
N GLY A 58 -12.55 -2.56 7.24
CA GLY A 58 -12.60 -1.13 7.54
C GLY A 58 -12.58 -0.20 6.32
N THR A 59 -12.29 -0.70 5.11
CA THR A 59 -12.18 0.11 3.88
C THR A 59 -13.42 0.94 3.59
N THR A 60 -14.60 0.33 3.63
CA THR A 60 -15.87 0.96 3.26
C THR A 60 -16.19 2.13 4.18
N ARG A 61 -16.05 1.91 5.50
CA ARG A 61 -16.23 2.96 6.52
C ARG A 61 -15.23 4.09 6.28
N ARG A 62 -13.96 3.75 6.08
CA ARG A 62 -12.89 4.73 5.96
C ARG A 62 -13.01 5.58 4.69
N LEU A 63 -13.40 4.96 3.58
CA LEU A 63 -13.68 5.65 2.33
C LEU A 63 -14.87 6.61 2.49
N ALA A 64 -15.90 6.21 3.24
CA ALA A 64 -17.04 7.06 3.57
C ALA A 64 -16.62 8.28 4.42
N GLU A 65 -15.74 8.11 5.41
CA GLU A 65 -15.19 9.22 6.20
C GLU A 65 -14.40 10.20 5.31
N ILE A 66 -13.54 9.71 4.43
CA ILE A 66 -12.72 10.54 3.55
C ILE A 66 -13.55 11.36 2.60
N CYS A 67 -14.59 10.77 2.01
CA CYS A 67 -15.39 11.56 1.09
C CYS A 67 -16.21 12.64 1.80
N GLN A 68 -16.41 12.60 3.12
CA GLN A 68 -16.92 13.78 3.85
C GLN A 68 -15.91 14.94 3.87
N ASP A 69 -14.61 14.62 3.86
CA ASP A 69 -13.51 15.58 3.85
C ASP A 69 -13.14 16.05 2.44
N LEU A 70 -13.55 15.32 1.38
CA LEU A 70 -13.29 15.71 -0.01
C LEU A 70 -14.15 16.91 -0.45
N PRO A 71 -13.62 17.83 -1.29
CA PRO A 71 -14.32 19.05 -1.70
C PRO A 71 -15.69 18.82 -2.37
N GLU A 72 -15.85 17.68 -3.07
CA GLU A 72 -17.07 17.34 -3.81
C GLU A 72 -18.06 16.53 -2.98
N LYS A 73 -17.70 16.16 -1.75
CA LYS A 73 -18.48 15.32 -0.84
C LYS A 73 -19.01 14.02 -1.48
N ARG A 74 -18.25 13.50 -2.46
CA ARG A 74 -18.57 12.28 -3.22
C ARG A 74 -17.31 11.45 -3.37
N VAL A 75 -17.43 10.15 -3.13
CA VAL A 75 -16.41 9.19 -3.58
C VAL A 75 -16.51 9.10 -5.08
N ARG A 76 -15.38 9.27 -5.76
CA ARG A 76 -15.22 8.73 -7.10
C ARG A 76 -14.34 7.50 -7.00
N LEU A 77 -14.89 6.33 -7.34
CA LEU A 77 -14.15 5.07 -7.35
C LEU A 77 -14.19 4.51 -8.76
N ASP A 78 -13.19 4.80 -9.56
CA ASP A 78 -13.17 4.38 -10.96
C ASP A 78 -12.57 2.99 -11.14
N GLY A 79 -11.86 2.48 -10.14
CA GLY A 79 -11.34 1.13 -10.15
C GLY A 79 -10.69 0.73 -8.83
N VAL A 80 -10.45 -0.57 -8.70
CA VAL A 80 -9.71 -1.17 -7.59
C VAL A 80 -8.54 -1.95 -8.15
N LEU A 81 -7.32 -1.63 -7.74
CA LEU A 81 -6.16 -2.48 -7.96
C LEU A 81 -6.06 -3.47 -6.80
N VAL A 82 -6.04 -4.78 -7.07
CA VAL A 82 -5.88 -5.80 -6.03
C VAL A 82 -4.50 -6.42 -6.15
N THR A 83 -3.69 -6.33 -5.08
CA THR A 83 -2.33 -6.87 -5.07
C THR A 83 -2.34 -8.39 -5.04
N HIS A 84 -3.22 -8.99 -4.23
CA HIS A 84 -3.44 -10.43 -4.18
C HIS A 84 -4.75 -10.79 -3.46
N ALA A 85 -5.14 -12.06 -3.53
CA ALA A 85 -6.42 -12.54 -3.01
C ALA A 85 -6.45 -12.90 -1.52
N SER A 86 -5.58 -12.37 -0.65
CA SER A 86 -5.74 -12.60 0.80
C SER A 86 -6.95 -11.86 1.35
N LEU A 87 -7.52 -12.37 2.46
CA LEU A 87 -8.77 -11.82 3.00
C LEU A 87 -8.59 -10.40 3.53
N ASP A 88 -7.50 -10.14 4.22
CA ASP A 88 -7.16 -8.81 4.72
C ASP A 88 -6.97 -7.76 3.61
N HIS A 89 -6.78 -8.19 2.35
CA HIS A 89 -6.73 -7.30 1.17
C HIS A 89 -8.06 -7.23 0.39
N THR A 90 -9.03 -8.10 0.65
CA THR A 90 -10.20 -8.24 -0.26
C THR A 90 -11.55 -8.41 0.45
N ALA A 91 -11.55 -8.57 1.78
CA ALA A 91 -12.73 -8.95 2.55
C ALA A 91 -13.92 -8.00 2.37
N GLU A 92 -13.67 -6.71 2.16
CA GLU A 92 -14.74 -5.73 2.02
C GLU A 92 -15.16 -5.44 0.59
N LEU A 93 -14.56 -6.05 -0.44
CA LEU A 93 -14.98 -5.80 -1.83
C LEU A 93 -16.51 -5.94 -2.03
N PRO A 94 -17.19 -6.99 -1.51
CA PRO A 94 -18.64 -7.11 -1.67
C PRO A 94 -19.43 -6.03 -0.92
N LEU A 95 -18.96 -5.65 0.27
CA LEU A 95 -19.62 -4.64 1.10
C LEU A 95 -19.47 -3.26 0.46
N LEU A 96 -18.28 -2.95 -0.03
CA LEU A 96 -17.95 -1.72 -0.74
C LEU A 96 -18.89 -1.53 -1.93
N THR A 97 -19.08 -2.55 -2.77
CA THR A 97 -20.00 -2.46 -3.91
C THR A 97 -21.44 -2.24 -3.49
N LYS A 98 -21.94 -3.01 -2.52
CA LYS A 98 -23.30 -2.85 -2.00
C LYS A 98 -23.52 -1.44 -1.43
N ALA A 99 -22.55 -0.93 -0.68
CA ALA A 99 -22.59 0.42 -0.12
C ALA A 99 -22.56 1.50 -1.21
N LEU A 100 -21.71 1.35 -2.22
CA LEU A 100 -21.63 2.29 -3.34
C LEU A 100 -22.92 2.30 -4.16
N MET A 101 -23.50 1.14 -4.47
CA MET A 101 -24.77 1.02 -5.19
C MET A 101 -25.96 1.58 -4.40
N ALA A 102 -25.97 1.37 -3.08
CA ALA A 102 -26.99 1.94 -2.19
C ALA A 102 -26.82 3.46 -2.04
N SER A 103 -25.60 3.96 -2.19
CA SER A 103 -25.31 5.39 -2.20
C SER A 103 -25.69 5.98 -3.57
N ASN A 104 -26.53 7.00 -3.61
CA ASN A 104 -26.73 7.81 -4.83
C ASN A 104 -25.46 8.62 -5.24
N LEU A 105 -24.31 8.32 -4.63
CA LEU A 105 -23.01 8.96 -4.85
C LEU A 105 -22.23 8.27 -5.98
N TYR A 106 -22.56 7.01 -6.29
CA TYR A 106 -21.95 6.24 -7.37
C TYR A 106 -22.97 6.02 -8.50
N LYS A 107 -22.60 6.39 -9.73
CA LYS A 107 -23.49 6.29 -10.90
C LYS A 107 -23.37 4.94 -11.61
N GLU A 108 -22.21 4.32 -11.52
CA GLU A 108 -21.96 3.03 -12.15
C GLU A 108 -22.55 1.90 -11.30
N ARG A 109 -23.02 0.84 -11.96
CA ARG A 109 -23.57 -0.34 -11.27
C ARG A 109 -22.53 -1.42 -10.99
N GLU A 110 -21.31 -1.21 -11.48
CA GLU A 110 -20.25 -2.20 -11.54
C GLU A 110 -18.93 -1.52 -11.15
N ILE A 111 -18.10 -2.24 -10.39
CA ILE A 111 -16.75 -1.80 -10.05
C ILE A 111 -15.76 -2.60 -10.88
N THR A 112 -14.84 -1.91 -11.55
CA THR A 112 -13.72 -2.55 -12.23
C THR A 112 -12.61 -2.89 -11.24
N VAL A 113 -12.20 -4.16 -11.21
CA VAL A 113 -11.17 -4.72 -10.36
C VAL A 113 -10.03 -5.22 -11.23
N TYR A 114 -8.83 -4.66 -11.06
CA TYR A 114 -7.62 -5.03 -11.78
C TYR A 114 -6.75 -5.91 -10.89
N CYS A 115 -6.41 -7.11 -11.34
CA CYS A 115 -5.58 -8.05 -10.58
C CYS A 115 -4.90 -9.06 -11.51
N SER A 116 -3.92 -9.82 -11.04
CA SER A 116 -3.34 -10.91 -11.84
C SER A 116 -4.38 -12.00 -12.18
N GLU A 117 -4.08 -12.84 -13.16
CA GLU A 117 -4.94 -13.96 -13.56
C GLU A 117 -5.20 -14.95 -12.41
N ASP A 118 -4.16 -15.34 -11.67
CA ASP A 118 -4.30 -16.20 -10.50
C ASP A 118 -5.18 -15.57 -9.40
N THR A 119 -5.03 -14.25 -9.17
CA THR A 119 -5.88 -13.51 -8.22
C THR A 119 -7.32 -13.45 -8.73
N GLN A 120 -7.53 -13.26 -10.03
CA GLN A 120 -8.85 -13.25 -10.65
C GLN A 120 -9.60 -14.56 -10.41
N ASP A 121 -8.95 -15.71 -10.59
CA ASP A 121 -9.57 -17.02 -10.38
C ASP A 121 -9.98 -17.22 -8.92
N MET A 122 -9.15 -16.79 -7.98
CA MET A 122 -9.45 -16.83 -6.55
C MET A 122 -10.62 -15.91 -6.20
N LEU A 123 -10.66 -14.70 -6.75
CA LEU A 123 -11.74 -13.74 -6.54
C LEU A 123 -13.06 -14.22 -7.14
N ARG A 124 -13.05 -14.79 -8.35
CA ARG A 124 -14.24 -15.38 -9.00
C ARG A 124 -14.81 -16.52 -8.17
N THR A 125 -13.96 -17.34 -7.57
CA THR A 125 -14.40 -18.43 -6.71
C THR A 125 -14.96 -17.90 -5.39
N ARG A 126 -14.28 -16.93 -4.77
CA ARG A 126 -14.67 -16.39 -3.46
C ARG A 126 -15.92 -15.51 -3.51
N PHE A 127 -16.05 -14.70 -4.55
CA PHE A 127 -17.12 -13.72 -4.73
C PHE A 127 -17.94 -14.04 -5.98
N GLN A 128 -18.25 -15.32 -6.18
CA GLN A 128 -18.98 -15.83 -7.33
C GLN A 128 -20.29 -15.08 -7.56
N TYR A 129 -21.05 -14.86 -6.48
CA TYR A 129 -22.32 -14.15 -6.54
C TYR A 129 -22.16 -12.74 -7.13
N GLU A 130 -21.18 -11.98 -6.65
CA GLU A 130 -20.92 -10.63 -7.11
C GLU A 130 -20.46 -10.58 -8.57
N VAL A 131 -19.66 -11.55 -9.02
CA VAL A 131 -19.24 -11.66 -10.42
C VAL A 131 -20.41 -12.03 -11.33
N GLU A 132 -21.20 -13.05 -10.97
CA GLU A 132 -22.33 -13.52 -11.79
C GLU A 132 -23.45 -12.47 -11.95
N HIS A 133 -23.61 -11.59 -10.97
CA HIS A 133 -24.62 -10.53 -11.00
C HIS A 133 -24.09 -9.19 -11.56
N GLY A 134 -22.84 -9.16 -12.04
CA GLY A 134 -22.25 -7.97 -12.67
C GLY A 134 -21.92 -6.85 -11.69
N PHE A 135 -21.63 -7.17 -10.42
CA PHE A 135 -21.14 -6.19 -9.44
C PHE A 135 -19.64 -5.95 -9.58
N PHE A 136 -18.91 -6.94 -10.10
CA PHE A 136 -17.47 -6.87 -10.36
C PHE A 136 -17.14 -7.11 -11.83
N GLN A 137 -16.44 -6.15 -12.44
CA GLN A 137 -15.70 -6.39 -13.66
C GLN A 137 -14.26 -6.73 -13.32
N ILE A 138 -13.90 -8.01 -13.29
CA ILE A 138 -12.51 -8.40 -13.00
C ILE A 138 -11.71 -8.42 -14.30
N ILE A 139 -10.73 -7.53 -14.41
CA ILE A 139 -9.80 -7.40 -15.55
C ILE A 139 -8.45 -7.97 -15.13
N PRO A 140 -7.96 -9.05 -15.78
CA PRO A 140 -6.65 -9.58 -15.48
C PRO A 140 -5.55 -8.62 -15.98
N VAL A 141 -4.45 -8.53 -15.23
CA VAL A 141 -3.24 -7.79 -15.62
C VAL A 141 -2.04 -8.74 -15.64
N THR A 142 -1.13 -8.50 -16.58
CA THR A 142 0.09 -9.30 -16.75
C THR A 142 1.28 -8.55 -16.15
N PRO A 143 2.10 -9.18 -15.28
CA PRO A 143 3.34 -8.59 -14.81
C PRO A 143 4.20 -8.02 -15.96
N LEU A 144 4.76 -6.85 -15.73
CA LEU A 144 5.59 -6.07 -16.67
C LEU A 144 4.85 -5.49 -17.90
N GLU A 145 3.57 -5.82 -18.12
CA GLU A 145 2.74 -5.18 -19.14
C GLU A 145 1.99 -3.97 -18.55
N SER A 146 2.36 -2.78 -19.01
CA SER A 146 1.71 -1.55 -18.58
C SER A 146 0.32 -1.39 -19.17
N PHE A 147 -0.60 -0.82 -18.41
CA PHE A 147 -1.93 -0.43 -18.89
C PHE A 147 -2.27 1.00 -18.47
N GLU A 148 -3.10 1.65 -19.29
CA GLU A 148 -3.48 3.05 -19.10
C GLU A 148 -4.85 3.16 -18.42
N LEU A 149 -4.93 4.03 -17.44
CA LEU A 149 -6.15 4.45 -16.78
C LEU A 149 -6.40 5.94 -17.04
N PHE A 150 -7.64 6.37 -16.91
CA PHE A 150 -8.02 7.79 -16.95
C PHE A 150 -7.59 8.53 -18.21
N SER A 151 -7.83 7.93 -19.37
CA SER A 151 -7.46 8.50 -20.68
C SER A 151 -5.95 8.77 -20.81
N GLY A 152 -5.11 7.89 -20.23
CA GLY A 152 -3.66 7.98 -20.35
C GLY A 152 -2.98 8.89 -19.34
N ARG A 153 -3.68 9.31 -18.29
CA ARG A 153 -3.12 10.15 -17.22
C ARG A 153 -2.39 9.34 -16.16
N ILE A 154 -2.76 8.08 -16.02
CA ILE A 154 -2.07 7.12 -15.16
C ILE A 154 -1.68 5.92 -15.99
N THR A 155 -0.40 5.59 -15.95
CA THR A 155 0.11 4.30 -16.40
C THR A 155 0.34 3.42 -15.18
N VAL A 156 -0.22 2.21 -15.17
CA VAL A 156 0.00 1.23 -14.11
C VAL A 156 0.77 0.06 -14.69
N THR A 157 1.84 -0.36 -14.01
CA THR A 157 2.61 -1.55 -14.37
C THR A 157 2.68 -2.48 -13.17
N PRO A 158 2.03 -3.66 -13.22
CA PRO A 158 2.19 -4.66 -12.18
C PRO A 158 3.60 -5.27 -12.28
N VAL A 159 4.21 -5.55 -11.13
CA VAL A 159 5.47 -6.30 -11.03
C VAL A 159 5.18 -7.55 -10.22
N ASP A 160 5.73 -8.68 -10.65
CA ASP A 160 5.47 -9.97 -10.01
C ASP A 160 5.85 -9.94 -8.52
N SER A 161 5.00 -10.48 -7.66
CA SER A 161 5.31 -10.73 -6.25
C SER A 161 4.90 -12.15 -5.86
N SER A 162 4.69 -13.03 -6.85
CA SER A 162 4.00 -14.31 -6.68
C SER A 162 4.74 -15.32 -5.79
N ARG A 163 6.02 -15.10 -5.51
CA ARG A 163 6.81 -15.90 -4.56
C ARG A 163 6.30 -15.77 -3.12
N HIS A 164 5.66 -14.65 -2.78
CA HIS A 164 5.08 -14.44 -1.47
C HIS A 164 3.72 -15.13 -1.34
N PHE A 165 2.76 -14.72 -2.18
CA PHE A 165 1.47 -15.37 -2.38
C PHE A 165 1.24 -15.65 -3.85
N LYS A 166 0.63 -16.80 -4.17
CA LYS A 166 0.30 -17.14 -5.55
C LYS A 166 -0.52 -16.01 -6.20
N GLY A 167 -0.05 -15.53 -7.35
CA GLY A 167 -0.68 -14.44 -8.08
C GLY A 167 -0.44 -13.03 -7.51
N ALA A 168 0.36 -12.87 -6.46
CA ALA A 168 0.61 -11.54 -5.91
C ALA A 168 1.39 -10.66 -6.89
N VAL A 169 1.05 -9.38 -6.91
CA VAL A 169 1.75 -8.33 -7.65
C VAL A 169 1.90 -7.08 -6.79
N ILE A 170 2.94 -6.30 -7.07
CA ILE A 170 3.04 -4.91 -6.64
C ILE A 170 2.70 -4.00 -7.82
N PHE A 171 2.28 -2.77 -7.57
CA PHE A 171 1.93 -1.83 -8.64
C PHE A 171 2.89 -0.65 -8.69
N VAL A 172 3.53 -0.45 -9.83
CA VAL A 172 4.21 0.81 -10.16
C VAL A 172 3.23 1.69 -10.92
N ILE A 173 2.89 2.84 -10.33
CA ILE A 173 1.89 3.79 -10.81
C ILE A 173 2.63 5.06 -11.24
N GLU A 174 2.57 5.36 -12.52
CA GLU A 174 3.11 6.58 -13.10
C GLU A 174 2.01 7.62 -13.30
N LEU A 175 2.19 8.80 -12.71
CA LEU A 175 1.28 9.94 -12.83
C LEU A 175 1.80 10.86 -13.93
N ASN A 176 1.35 10.63 -15.16
CA ASN A 176 1.95 11.16 -16.38
C ASN A 176 1.96 12.70 -16.42
N GLU A 177 0.90 13.34 -15.93
CA GLU A 177 0.77 14.81 -15.97
C GLU A 177 1.80 15.54 -15.09
N ILE A 178 2.28 14.90 -14.03
CA ILE A 178 3.25 15.48 -13.09
C ILE A 178 4.60 14.78 -13.12
N ASN A 179 4.76 13.82 -14.04
CA ASN A 179 5.95 13.01 -14.24
C ASN A 179 6.47 12.38 -12.94
N LYS A 180 5.67 11.49 -12.35
CA LYS A 180 6.01 10.84 -11.08
C LYS A 180 5.70 9.39 -11.01
N LYS A 181 6.46 8.71 -10.17
CA LYS A 181 6.37 7.28 -10.00
C LYS A 181 6.12 6.92 -8.54
N ILE A 182 5.01 6.25 -8.29
CA ILE A 182 4.64 5.68 -6.99
C ILE A 182 4.75 4.17 -7.11
N CYS A 183 5.29 3.49 -6.12
CA CYS A 183 5.24 2.03 -6.06
C CYS A 183 4.47 1.60 -4.81
N ILE A 184 3.41 0.83 -5.03
CA ILE A 184 2.57 0.24 -3.99
C ILE A 184 2.94 -1.24 -3.90
N ALA A 185 3.70 -1.56 -2.87
CA ALA A 185 4.23 -2.89 -2.61
C ALA A 185 3.83 -3.30 -1.20
N TRP A 186 2.54 -3.58 -0.97
CA TRP A 186 2.05 -4.13 0.31
C TRP A 186 2.79 -5.43 0.61
N ASP A 187 2.17 -6.59 0.46
CA ASP A 187 2.80 -7.87 0.81
C ASP A 187 3.90 -8.26 -0.21
N PHE A 188 5.10 -7.73 0.04
CA PHE A 188 6.28 -7.77 -0.82
C PHE A 188 7.52 -8.10 0.03
N PRO A 189 7.90 -9.37 0.16
CA PRO A 189 9.22 -9.70 0.67
C PRO A 189 10.26 -9.55 -0.45
N PRO A 190 11.25 -8.64 -0.35
CA PRO A 190 12.36 -8.64 -1.28
C PRO A 190 13.21 -9.89 -1.10
N TRP A 191 13.18 -10.63 0.01
CA TRP A 191 14.14 -11.72 0.28
C TRP A 191 13.45 -13.10 0.35
N VAL A 192 13.03 -13.68 -0.79
CA VAL A 192 12.18 -14.89 -0.77
C VAL A 192 12.93 -16.21 -1.02
N ASP A 193 14.13 -16.19 -1.60
CA ASP A 193 14.80 -17.44 -2.03
C ASP A 193 16.21 -17.63 -1.45
N GLU A 194 17.05 -16.60 -1.45
CA GLU A 194 18.40 -16.65 -0.89
C GLU A 194 18.74 -15.37 -0.11
N PRO A 195 19.42 -15.48 1.05
CA PRO A 195 19.94 -14.31 1.74
C PRO A 195 20.82 -13.48 0.80
N GLY A 196 20.41 -12.25 0.49
CA GLY A 196 21.21 -11.32 -0.30
C GLY A 196 20.89 -11.24 -1.81
N VAL A 197 19.92 -12.01 -2.34
CA VAL A 197 19.40 -11.81 -3.71
C VAL A 197 17.94 -11.34 -3.62
N PRO A 198 17.65 -10.08 -3.92
CA PRO A 198 16.28 -9.60 -3.81
C PRO A 198 15.40 -10.02 -4.99
N GLN A 199 14.16 -10.40 -4.69
CA GLN A 199 13.08 -10.58 -5.64
C GLN A 199 12.85 -9.27 -6.40
N ASN A 200 12.49 -9.40 -7.68
CA ASN A 200 12.11 -8.28 -8.53
C ASN A 200 13.23 -7.27 -8.82
N LEU A 201 14.48 -7.71 -8.74
CA LEU A 201 15.65 -7.02 -9.27
C LEU A 201 16.51 -7.96 -10.14
N SER A 202 15.96 -9.09 -10.58
CA SER A 202 16.66 -10.02 -11.47
C SER A 202 16.46 -9.69 -12.95
N ASP A 203 15.31 -9.13 -13.32
CA ASP A 203 15.00 -8.70 -14.68
C ASP A 203 15.37 -7.22 -14.90
N SER A 204 15.88 -6.88 -16.08
CA SER A 204 16.27 -5.50 -16.40
C SER A 204 15.08 -4.54 -16.42
N ARG A 205 13.89 -5.01 -16.80
CA ARG A 205 12.66 -4.23 -16.79
C ARG A 205 12.18 -3.97 -15.36
N GLU A 206 12.28 -4.96 -14.47
CA GLU A 206 11.97 -4.77 -13.05
C GLU A 206 12.90 -3.72 -12.43
N LYS A 207 14.21 -3.82 -12.71
CA LYS A 207 15.20 -2.81 -12.28
C LYS A 207 14.82 -1.42 -12.77
N GLU A 208 14.42 -1.27 -14.04
CA GLU A 208 13.99 0.01 -14.61
C GLU A 208 12.73 0.55 -13.92
N LEU A 209 11.74 -0.31 -13.69
CA LEU A 209 10.48 0.06 -13.05
C LEU A 209 10.67 0.49 -11.60
N LEU A 210 11.53 -0.19 -10.85
CA LEU A 210 11.81 0.11 -9.44
C LEU A 210 12.86 1.22 -9.25
N ASN A 211 13.48 1.69 -10.32
CA ASN A 211 14.42 2.80 -10.26
C ASN A 211 13.69 4.15 -10.19
N ASN A 212 14.27 5.13 -9.47
CA ASN A 212 13.80 6.51 -9.39
C ASN A 212 12.35 6.67 -8.91
N ILE A 213 11.87 5.77 -8.05
CA ILE A 213 10.55 5.90 -7.41
C ILE A 213 10.50 7.20 -6.58
N ASP A 214 9.45 8.00 -6.76
CA ASP A 214 9.22 9.19 -5.94
C ASP A 214 8.65 8.84 -4.56
N LEU A 215 7.74 7.86 -4.51
CA LEU A 215 7.12 7.39 -3.28
C LEU A 215 6.95 5.86 -3.28
N PHE A 216 7.50 5.18 -2.29
CA PHE A 216 7.41 3.73 -2.12
C PHE A 216 6.61 3.38 -0.87
N LEU A 217 5.43 2.80 -1.05
CA LEU A 217 4.60 2.27 0.04
C LEU A 217 4.91 0.79 0.15
N CYS A 218 5.49 0.35 1.26
CA CYS A 218 6.00 -1.00 1.38
C CYS A 218 5.59 -1.71 2.68
N ASP A 219 5.25 -3.01 2.61
CA ASP A 219 5.09 -3.84 3.82
C ASP A 219 6.30 -3.69 4.73
N CYS A 220 5.99 -3.53 6.00
CA CYS A 220 6.90 -3.47 7.11
C CYS A 220 6.16 -3.96 8.35
N ASN A 221 5.96 -5.27 8.42
CA ASN A 221 5.19 -5.92 9.48
C ASN A 221 5.88 -5.88 10.85
N THR A 222 7.21 -5.84 10.85
CA THR A 222 8.06 -5.90 12.05
C THR A 222 9.19 -4.88 12.04
N VAL A 223 9.80 -4.61 13.19
CA VAL A 223 11.01 -3.77 13.27
C VAL A 223 12.26 -4.58 12.90
N PHE A 224 12.34 -5.83 13.36
CA PHE A 224 13.49 -6.71 13.18
C PHE A 224 13.14 -7.93 12.35
N GLU A 225 14.14 -8.48 11.64
CA GLU A 225 13.99 -9.72 10.85
C GLU A 225 13.24 -10.84 11.60
N ARG A 226 12.20 -11.37 10.94
CA ARG A 226 11.38 -12.50 11.39
C ARG A 226 11.03 -13.37 10.19
N SER A 227 11.96 -14.23 9.78
CA SER A 227 11.82 -15.08 8.57
C SER A 227 10.53 -15.91 8.52
N TRP A 228 9.98 -16.31 9.68
CA TRP A 228 8.75 -17.09 9.76
C TRP A 228 7.47 -16.29 9.45
N THR A 229 7.51 -14.95 9.53
CA THR A 229 6.38 -14.09 9.15
C THR A 229 6.21 -14.03 7.63
N ARG A 230 7.30 -14.27 6.88
CA ARG A 230 7.40 -14.06 5.43
C ARG A 230 7.12 -12.62 5.00
N HIS A 231 7.09 -11.67 5.94
CA HIS A 231 6.92 -10.24 5.74
C HIS A 231 8.24 -9.50 5.97
N ASN A 232 8.25 -8.22 5.61
CA ASN A 232 9.42 -7.38 5.84
C ASN A 232 9.56 -6.87 7.26
N SER A 233 10.81 -6.71 7.66
CA SER A 233 11.19 -5.82 8.73
C SER A 233 11.73 -4.47 8.24
N VAL A 234 11.73 -3.47 9.11
CA VAL A 234 12.45 -2.20 8.87
C VAL A 234 13.90 -2.47 8.48
N THR A 235 14.56 -3.40 9.17
CA THR A 235 15.95 -3.78 8.88
C THR A 235 16.15 -4.38 7.49
N GLU A 236 15.20 -5.16 7.00
CA GLU A 236 15.24 -5.76 5.66
C GLU A 236 15.02 -4.72 4.56
N LEU A 237 14.14 -3.75 4.78
CA LEU A 237 13.92 -2.64 3.85
C LEU A 237 15.18 -1.77 3.70
N VAL A 238 15.86 -1.44 4.79
CA VAL A 238 17.12 -0.69 4.74
C VAL A 238 18.17 -1.45 3.92
N ARG A 239 18.34 -2.76 4.15
CA ARG A 239 19.26 -3.60 3.36
C ARG A 239 18.88 -3.66 1.89
N PHE A 240 17.58 -3.67 1.59
CA PHE A 240 17.09 -3.67 0.21
C PHE A 240 17.49 -2.38 -0.51
N PHE A 241 17.36 -1.22 0.14
CA PHE A 241 17.79 0.06 -0.45
C PHE A 241 19.31 0.15 -0.60
N GLU A 242 20.08 -0.33 0.38
CA GLU A 242 21.55 -0.43 0.24
C GLU A 242 21.95 -1.33 -0.93
N PHE A 243 21.21 -2.43 -1.15
CA PHE A 243 21.42 -3.30 -2.30
C PHE A 243 21.11 -2.57 -3.61
N MET A 244 19.98 -1.85 -3.71
CA MET A 244 19.65 -1.04 -4.89
C MET A 244 20.79 -0.09 -5.25
N GLU A 245 21.34 0.64 -4.27
CA GLU A 245 22.47 1.55 -4.49
C GLU A 245 23.73 0.83 -4.98
N LYS A 246 24.06 -0.34 -4.41
CA LYS A 246 25.21 -1.16 -4.85
C LYS A 246 25.06 -1.63 -6.30
N GLU A 247 23.83 -1.90 -6.73
CA GLU A 247 23.48 -2.26 -8.10
C GLU A 247 23.42 -1.05 -9.06
N GLY A 248 23.73 0.16 -8.58
CA GLY A 248 23.67 1.38 -9.38
C GLY A 248 22.26 1.91 -9.62
N LEU A 249 21.26 1.43 -8.86
CA LEU A 249 19.90 1.94 -8.87
C LEU A 249 19.76 3.09 -7.88
N SER A 250 18.83 4.00 -8.18
CA SER A 250 18.46 5.09 -7.27
C SER A 250 17.33 4.59 -6.35
N PRO A 251 17.55 4.55 -5.02
CA PRO A 251 16.51 4.16 -4.08
C PRO A 251 15.34 5.16 -4.10
N PRO A 252 14.17 4.79 -3.58
CA PRO A 252 13.01 5.68 -3.54
C PRO A 252 13.32 7.00 -2.81
N LYS A 253 12.77 8.12 -3.31
CA LYS A 253 12.95 9.45 -2.70
C LYS A 253 12.21 9.58 -1.36
N GLU A 254 11.05 8.94 -1.27
CA GLU A 254 10.23 8.86 -0.06
C GLU A 254 9.72 7.43 0.12
N VAL A 255 9.70 6.96 1.36
CA VAL A 255 9.28 5.59 1.71
C VAL A 255 8.30 5.66 2.87
N TRP A 256 7.13 5.04 2.68
CA TRP A 256 6.08 4.91 3.68
C TRP A 256 5.95 3.44 4.07
N PRO A 257 6.52 3.03 5.22
CA PRO A 257 6.28 1.69 5.74
C PRO A 257 4.81 1.57 6.15
N VAL A 258 4.21 0.45 5.78
CA VAL A 258 2.79 0.15 5.96
C VAL A 258 2.63 -1.32 6.34
N HIS A 259 1.41 -1.75 6.67
CA HIS A 259 1.15 -3.14 7.06
C HIS A 259 1.92 -3.55 8.33
N TYR A 260 2.12 -2.62 9.27
CA TYR A 260 2.74 -2.94 10.56
C TYR A 260 1.76 -3.71 11.46
N SER A 261 2.17 -4.88 11.96
CA SER A 261 1.43 -5.71 12.92
C SER A 261 1.85 -5.40 14.36
N GLY A 262 3.16 -5.31 14.60
CA GLY A 262 3.75 -5.10 15.92
C GLY A 262 3.52 -6.23 16.94
N ARG A 263 2.71 -7.24 16.62
CA ARG A 263 2.48 -8.42 17.48
C ARG A 263 3.77 -9.20 17.69
N GLU A 264 4.50 -9.44 16.61
CA GLU A 264 5.71 -10.26 16.57
C GLU A 264 6.89 -9.55 17.24
N ASP A 265 6.86 -8.23 17.28
CA ASP A 265 7.81 -7.43 18.06
C ASP A 265 7.47 -7.48 19.56
N ALA A 266 6.18 -7.51 19.92
CA ALA A 266 5.73 -7.57 21.31
C ALA A 266 6.01 -8.91 22.01
N GLU A 267 6.09 -10.02 21.28
CA GLU A 267 6.31 -11.37 21.82
C GLU A 267 7.72 -11.60 22.40
N VAL A 268 8.68 -10.72 22.12
CA VAL A 268 10.11 -11.00 22.35
C VAL A 268 10.72 -10.23 23.52
N GLY A 269 9.95 -9.35 24.15
CA GLY A 269 10.49 -8.39 25.12
C GLY A 269 11.54 -7.45 24.50
N PRO A 270 12.26 -6.66 25.31
CA PRO A 270 13.20 -5.66 24.83
C PRO A 270 14.33 -6.27 24.04
N LYS A 271 14.46 -5.87 22.77
CA LYS A 271 15.69 -6.01 22.02
C LYS A 271 16.16 -4.65 21.56
N THR A 272 17.43 -4.40 21.81
CA THR A 272 18.10 -3.13 21.54
C THR A 272 18.35 -2.96 20.05
N PHE A 273 17.75 -1.94 19.45
CA PHE A 273 18.29 -1.29 18.26
C PHE A 273 18.78 0.10 18.70
N GLN A 274 20.06 0.41 18.44
CA GLN A 274 20.66 1.72 18.73
C GLN A 274 20.45 2.25 20.17
N GLY A 275 20.46 1.38 21.18
CA GLY A 275 20.46 1.78 22.59
C GLY A 275 19.09 1.92 23.26
N PHE A 276 17.99 1.53 22.60
CA PHE A 276 16.65 1.53 23.21
C PHE A 276 16.26 0.12 23.70
N GLU A 277 15.96 -0.03 24.99
CA GLU A 277 15.32 -1.25 25.52
C GLU A 277 13.80 -1.19 25.30
N ILE A 278 13.26 -1.99 24.38
CA ILE A 278 11.82 -1.97 24.03
C ILE A 278 11.02 -3.00 24.86
N ASN A 279 10.70 -2.69 26.11
CA ASN A 279 9.98 -3.62 26.99
C ASN A 279 8.47 -3.70 26.67
N GLY A 280 8.10 -4.49 25.67
CA GLY A 280 6.69 -4.71 25.29
C GLY A 280 6.13 -3.63 24.35
N PRO A 281 4.80 -3.51 24.20
CA PRO A 281 4.21 -2.49 23.35
C PRO A 281 4.65 -1.10 23.84
N LEU A 282 5.28 -0.32 22.96
CA LEU A 282 5.62 1.07 23.24
C LEU A 282 4.36 1.79 23.68
N THR A 283 4.40 2.31 24.91
CA THR A 283 3.33 3.17 25.42
C THR A 283 3.19 4.39 24.50
N LEU A 284 2.02 5.05 24.53
CA LEU A 284 1.80 6.27 23.73
C LEU A 284 2.87 7.35 24.00
N GLU A 285 3.48 7.31 25.19
CA GLU A 285 4.52 8.21 25.67
C GLU A 285 5.92 7.86 25.12
N GLU A 286 6.21 6.58 24.87
CA GLU A 286 7.53 6.10 24.39
C GLU A 286 7.65 6.10 22.86
N ARG A 287 6.53 6.06 22.14
CA ARG A 287 6.48 6.05 20.67
C ARG A 287 7.22 7.25 20.04
N PRO A 288 7.05 8.50 20.49
CA PRO A 288 7.75 9.65 19.90
C PRO A 288 9.26 9.52 19.97
N GLU A 289 9.83 9.09 21.10
CA GLU A 289 11.28 8.94 21.27
C GLU A 289 11.83 7.76 20.47
N PHE A 290 11.12 6.63 20.44
CA PHE A 290 11.49 5.48 19.61
C PHE A 290 11.51 5.87 18.13
N PHE A 291 10.45 6.50 17.62
CA PHE A 291 10.40 6.96 16.24
C PHE A 291 11.44 8.04 15.96
N GLN A 292 11.69 8.96 16.90
CA GLN A 292 12.76 9.94 16.80
C GLN A 292 14.16 9.28 16.74
N SER A 293 14.39 8.18 17.45
CA SER A 293 15.63 7.41 17.38
C SER A 293 15.82 6.70 16.03
N LEU A 294 14.73 6.33 15.37
CA LEU A 294 14.73 5.84 14.00
C LEU A 294 14.88 6.98 12.98
N GLY A 295 14.94 8.24 13.43
CA GLY A 295 14.97 9.43 12.59
C GLY A 295 13.62 9.84 12.00
N TRP A 296 12.52 9.30 12.55
CA TRP A 296 11.15 9.50 12.09
C TRP A 296 10.48 10.64 12.87
N ASN A 297 9.89 11.61 12.17
CA ASN A 297 9.13 12.68 12.83
C ASN A 297 7.72 12.21 13.22
N TYR A 298 7.59 11.55 14.37
CA TYR A 298 6.28 11.20 14.93
C TYR A 298 5.63 12.40 15.62
N THR A 299 4.58 12.96 15.03
CA THR A 299 3.71 13.93 15.72
C THR A 299 2.35 13.31 15.98
N VAL A 300 2.09 12.88 17.23
CA VAL A 300 0.73 12.57 17.68
C VAL A 300 -0.05 13.87 17.66
N LYS A 301 -1.04 13.98 16.78
CA LYS A 301 -2.11 14.94 16.98
C LYS A 301 -3.29 14.16 17.51
N GLU A 302 -3.45 14.15 18.83
CA GLU A 302 -4.72 13.79 19.44
C GLU A 302 -5.76 14.74 18.85
N LYS A 303 -6.69 14.16 18.08
CA LYS A 303 -7.92 14.86 17.72
C LYS A 303 -8.82 14.70 18.95
N GLU A 304 -8.85 15.70 19.82
CA GLU A 304 -9.95 15.81 20.78
C GLU A 304 -11.25 15.93 19.95
N PHE A 305 -12.09 14.91 20.03
CA PHE A 305 -13.46 15.02 19.55
C PHE A 305 -14.23 15.89 20.54
N ARG A 306 -14.58 17.10 20.12
CA ARG A 306 -15.66 17.90 20.69
C ARG A 306 -16.80 17.98 19.69
#